data_AF-A0A1Y5HKL1-F1
#
_entry.id   AF-A0A1Y5HKL1-F1
#
_cell.length_a   1.000
_cell.length_b   1.000
_cell.length_c   1.000
_cell.angle_alpha   90.00
_cell.angle_beta   90.00
_cell.angle_gamma   90.00
#
_symmetry.space_group_name_H-M   'P 1'
#
loop_
_entity.id
_entity.type
_entity.pdbx_description
1 polymer ?
#
loop_
_entity_poly.entity_id
_entity_poly.type
_entity_poly.pdbx_seq_one_letter_code
_entity_poly.pdbx_strand_id
1 'polypeptide(L)'
;MTYEITLLSADIQGAQKGEMNLGLVHEGTQLAEVQYRWTDADFTAKFVGLASAMPIPAHPTEFIATPIAAIRALMTPEHRVPSDVFGDNRVRIHLQTKG
;
A
#
# COMPACT_ATOMS: atom_id res chain seq x y z
N MET A 1 -2.14 14.42 -7.71
CA MET A 1 -2.84 14.55 -6.42
C MET A 1 -2.42 13.38 -5.53
N THR A 2 -2.49 13.52 -4.21
CA THR A 2 -1.75 12.65 -3.27
C THR A 2 -2.71 11.82 -2.43
N TYR A 3 -2.40 10.54 -2.27
CA TYR A 3 -3.02 9.67 -1.27
C TYR A 3 -2.03 9.43 -0.13
N GLU A 4 -2.54 9.49 1.10
CA GLU A 4 -1.82 8.97 2.25
C GLU A 4 -2.07 7.47 2.36
N ILE A 5 -1.01 6.72 2.58
CA ILE A 5 -1.08 5.29 2.82
C ILE A 5 -1.03 5.09 4.32
N THR A 6 -1.98 4.36 4.86
CA THR A 6 -2.01 3.98 6.28
C THR A 6 -1.84 2.47 6.41
N LEU A 7 -1.15 2.03 7.45
CA LEU A 7 -1.10 0.62 7.81
C LEU A 7 -2.35 0.26 8.61
N LEU A 8 -3.17 -0.67 8.10
CA LEU A 8 -4.35 -1.17 8.80
C LEU A 8 -4.00 -2.38 9.66
N SER A 9 -3.27 -3.32 9.07
CA SER A 9 -2.77 -4.51 9.76
C SER A 9 -1.54 -5.06 9.04
N ALA A 10 -0.66 -5.71 9.79
CA ALA A 10 0.42 -6.52 9.25
C ALA A 10 0.71 -7.71 10.18
N ASP A 11 0.82 -8.89 9.59
CA ASP A 11 1.44 -10.07 10.20
C ASP A 11 2.50 -10.57 9.22
N ILE A 12 3.75 -10.15 9.44
CA ILE A 12 4.87 -10.48 8.56
C ILE A 12 5.84 -11.37 9.34
N GLN A 13 5.80 -12.67 9.01
CA GLN A 13 6.62 -13.69 9.66
C GLN A 13 8.01 -13.81 8.99
N GLY A 14 8.13 -13.32 7.75
CA GLY A 14 9.40 -13.19 7.04
C GLY A 14 9.22 -13.00 5.54
N ALA A 15 10.32 -13.13 4.79
CA ALA A 15 10.32 -12.94 3.34
C ALA A 15 9.41 -13.92 2.58
N GLN A 16 9.16 -15.11 3.14
CA GLN A 16 8.36 -16.16 2.52
C GLN A 16 6.93 -16.23 3.04
N LYS A 17 6.57 -15.48 4.08
CA LYS A 17 5.21 -15.54 4.62
C LYS A 17 4.85 -14.24 5.31
N GLY A 18 3.77 -13.65 4.86
CA GLY A 18 3.20 -12.48 5.51
C GLY A 18 1.94 -11.99 4.83
N GLU A 19 1.25 -11.12 5.55
CA GLU A 19 0.12 -10.37 5.06
C GLU A 19 0.18 -8.93 5.57
N MET A 20 -0.32 -8.01 4.76
CA MET A 20 -0.33 -6.59 5.06
C MET A 20 -1.52 -5.94 4.37
N ASN A 21 -2.29 -5.16 5.11
CA ASN A 21 -3.43 -4.41 4.60
C ASN A 21 -3.16 -2.92 4.76
N LEU A 22 -3.34 -2.18 3.67
CA LEU A 22 -3.09 -0.75 3.59
C LEU A 22 -4.37 0.00 3.29
N GLY A 23 -4.58 1.13 3.96
CA GLY A 23 -5.63 2.07 3.65
C GLY A 23 -5.14 3.10 2.63
N LEU A 24 -6.00 3.41 1.66
CA LEU A 24 -5.84 4.55 0.75
C LEU A 24 -6.68 5.71 1.28
N VAL A 25 -6.01 6.70 1.86
CA VAL A 25 -6.63 7.85 2.51
C VAL A 25 -6.48 9.10 1.64
N HIS A 26 -7.57 9.84 1.50
CA HIS A 26 -7.58 11.17 0.90
C HIS A 26 -8.36 12.12 1.80
N GLU A 27 -7.78 13.28 2.11
CA GLU A 27 -8.39 14.29 2.99
C GLU A 27 -8.90 13.72 4.33
N GLY A 28 -8.13 12.79 4.92
CA GLY A 28 -8.47 12.15 6.19
C GLY A 28 -9.53 11.04 6.12
N THR A 29 -10.09 10.78 4.93
CA THR A 29 -11.08 9.72 4.70
C THR A 29 -10.44 8.52 4.01
N GLN A 30 -10.61 7.33 4.56
CA GLN A 30 -10.23 6.09 3.88
C GLN A 30 -11.23 5.78 2.78
N LEU A 31 -10.75 5.67 1.53
CA LEU A 31 -11.58 5.48 0.35
C LEU A 31 -11.52 4.05 -0.20
N ALA A 32 -10.38 3.38 0.01
CA ALA A 32 -10.15 2.03 -0.45
C ALA A 32 -9.09 1.34 0.42
N GLU A 33 -8.94 0.04 0.21
CA GLU A 33 -7.96 -0.81 0.87
C GLU A 33 -7.17 -1.60 -0.16
N VAL A 34 -5.91 -1.89 0.16
CA VAL A 34 -5.07 -2.80 -0.60
C VAL A 34 -4.58 -3.91 0.31
N GLN A 35 -4.86 -5.14 -0.07
CA GLN A 35 -4.53 -6.33 0.69
C GLN A 35 -3.40 -7.07 -0.02
N TYR A 36 -2.32 -7.34 0.69
CA TYR A 36 -1.18 -8.13 0.23
C TYR A 36 -1.08 -9.38 1.08
N ARG A 37 -0.88 -10.52 0.43
CA ARG A 37 -0.59 -11.79 1.08
C ARG A 37 0.44 -12.54 0.25
N TRP A 38 1.42 -13.13 0.92
CA TRP A 38 2.40 -13.99 0.28
C TRP A 38 2.72 -15.20 1.14
N THR A 39 3.02 -16.27 0.43
CA THR A 39 3.53 -17.53 0.95
C THR A 39 4.77 -17.93 0.14
N ASP A 40 5.34 -19.10 0.43
CA ASP A 40 6.39 -19.72 -0.38
C ASP A 40 5.87 -20.21 -1.74
N ALA A 41 4.56 -20.42 -1.88
CA ALA A 41 3.92 -20.91 -3.08
C ALA A 41 3.37 -19.80 -3.98
N ASP A 42 2.84 -18.72 -3.39
CA ASP A 42 2.13 -17.69 -4.15
C ASP A 42 2.23 -16.28 -3.54
N PHE A 43 1.89 -15.31 -4.37
CA PHE A 43 1.65 -13.93 -3.99
C PHE A 43 0.27 -13.51 -4.51
N THR A 44 -0.53 -12.91 -3.64
CA THR A 44 -1.82 -12.32 -3.99
C THR A 44 -1.85 -10.86 -3.55
N ALA A 45 -2.33 -9.99 -4.44
CA ALA A 45 -2.66 -8.62 -4.11
C ALA A 45 -4.05 -8.28 -4.60
N LYS A 46 -4.84 -7.62 -3.74
CA LYS A 46 -6.23 -7.27 -4.02
C LYS A 46 -6.47 -5.80 -3.69
N PHE A 47 -7.04 -5.09 -4.65
CA PHE A 47 -7.64 -3.78 -4.41
C PHE A 47 -9.09 -3.96 -3.98
N VAL A 48 -9.48 -3.34 -2.87
CA VAL A 48 -10.84 -3.36 -2.32
C VAL A 48 -11.37 -1.93 -2.32
N GLY A 49 -12.24 -1.64 -3.27
CA GLY A 49 -12.84 -0.31 -3.45
C GLY A 49 -13.39 -0.13 -4.86
N LEU A 50 -13.86 1.07 -5.16
CA LEU A 50 -14.33 1.45 -6.50
C LEU A 50 -13.32 2.40 -7.14
N ALA A 51 -12.41 1.85 -7.96
CA ALA A 51 -11.29 2.60 -8.52
C ALA A 51 -11.72 3.82 -9.37
N SER A 52 -12.88 3.75 -10.04
CA SER A 52 -13.44 4.86 -10.82
C SER A 52 -14.01 6.00 -9.97
N ALA A 53 -14.31 5.75 -8.70
CA ALA A 53 -14.81 6.75 -7.75
C ALA A 53 -13.70 7.37 -6.90
N MET A 54 -12.44 6.95 -7.09
CA MET A 54 -11.29 7.54 -6.41
C MET A 54 -11.06 8.98 -6.93
N PRO A 55 -10.64 9.95 -6.09
CA PRO A 55 -10.39 11.35 -6.47
C PRO A 55 -9.51 11.52 -7.71
N ILE A 56 -8.50 10.66 -7.84
CA ILE A 56 -7.79 10.38 -9.08
C ILE A 56 -8.08 8.93 -9.43
N PRO A 57 -8.94 8.66 -10.42
CA PRO A 57 -9.15 7.33 -10.92
C PRO A 57 -7.86 6.77 -11.52
N ALA A 58 -7.57 5.51 -11.24
CA ALA A 58 -6.47 4.77 -11.85
C ALA A 58 -6.86 3.31 -11.99
N HIS A 59 -6.12 2.55 -12.79
CA HIS A 59 -6.34 1.11 -12.85
C HIS A 59 -6.03 0.48 -11.47
N PRO A 60 -6.81 -0.53 -10.98
CA PRO A 60 -6.58 -1.15 -9.67
C PRO A 60 -5.13 -1.62 -9.43
N THR A 61 -4.43 -2.04 -10.48
CA THR A 61 -3.02 -2.45 -10.37
C THR A 61 -2.08 -1.30 -10.02
N GLU A 62 -2.40 -0.05 -10.38
CA GLU A 62 -1.62 1.11 -9.94
C GLU A 62 -1.81 1.36 -8.44
N PHE A 63 -3.03 1.18 -7.93
CA PHE A 63 -3.28 1.24 -6.49
C PHE A 63 -2.60 0.10 -5.73
N ILE A 64 -2.34 -1.03 -6.39
CA ILE A 64 -1.59 -2.15 -5.80
C ILE A 64 -0.08 -1.91 -5.81
N ALA A 65 0.49 -1.45 -6.94
CA ALA A 65 1.94 -1.38 -7.10
C ALA A 65 2.56 -0.16 -6.39
N THR A 66 1.92 1.00 -6.50
CA THR A 66 2.49 2.28 -6.06
C THR A 66 2.73 2.35 -4.55
N PRO A 67 1.83 1.86 -3.67
CA PRO A 67 2.09 1.86 -2.22
C PRO A 67 3.33 1.05 -1.83
N ILE A 68 3.54 -0.14 -2.39
CA ILE A 68 4.73 -0.95 -2.10
C ILE A 68 5.99 -0.26 -2.57
N ALA A 69 5.97 0.38 -3.75
CA ALA A 69 7.11 1.14 -4.24
C ALA A 69 7.46 2.30 -3.29
N ALA A 70 6.47 3.05 -2.82
CA ALA A 70 6.68 4.15 -1.87
C ALA A 70 7.20 3.66 -0.51
N ILE A 71 6.66 2.55 0.02
CA ILE A 71 7.16 1.92 1.25
C ILE A 71 8.63 1.54 1.09
N ARG A 72 8.98 0.82 0.01
CA ARG A 72 10.36 0.39 -0.24
C ARG A 72 11.34 1.55 -0.37
N ALA A 73 10.92 2.67 -0.95
CA ALA A 73 11.75 3.86 -1.07
C ALA A 73 12.06 4.54 0.28
N LEU A 74 11.24 4.28 1.31
CA LEU A 74 11.41 4.81 2.67
C LEU A 74 12.11 3.82 3.61
N MET A 75 12.31 2.57 3.20
CA MET A 75 13.00 1.59 4.03
C MET A 75 14.47 1.97 4.26
N THR A 76 14.97 1.61 5.44
CA THR A 76 16.36 1.82 5.88
C THR A 76 16.87 0.49 6.45
N PRO A 77 18.18 0.33 6.73
CA PRO A 77 18.71 -0.90 7.32
C PRO A 77 18.12 -1.26 8.69
N GLU A 78 17.56 -0.30 9.42
CA GLU A 78 16.90 -0.50 10.71
C GLU A 78 15.53 -1.17 10.58
N HIS A 79 14.87 -0.99 9.43
CA HIS A 79 13.58 -1.61 9.12
C HIS A 79 13.75 -3.09 8.78
N ARG A 80 13.11 -3.96 9.56
CA ARG A 80 13.16 -5.42 9.39
C ARG A 80 12.12 -5.92 8.40
N VAL A 81 10.94 -5.30 8.41
CA VAL A 81 9.84 -5.63 7.52
C VAL A 81 9.21 -4.37 6.92
N PRO A 82 8.52 -4.46 5.76
CA PRO A 82 7.94 -3.29 5.10
C PRO A 82 6.98 -2.47 5.97
N SER A 83 6.29 -3.08 6.93
CA SER A 83 5.38 -2.37 7.84
C SER A 83 6.09 -1.47 8.86
N ASP A 84 7.40 -1.64 9.08
CA ASP A 84 8.14 -0.87 10.07
C ASP A 84 8.23 0.62 9.69
N VAL A 85 8.21 0.93 8.38
CA VAL A 85 8.28 2.33 7.89
C VAL A 85 7.15 3.20 8.42
N PHE A 86 6.02 2.62 8.84
CA PHE A 86 4.91 3.40 9.38
C PHE A 86 5.15 3.88 10.82
N GLY A 87 6.19 3.38 11.49
CA GLY A 87 6.58 3.81 12.83
C GLY A 87 7.27 5.18 12.86
N ASP A 88 7.92 5.56 11.76
CA ASP A 88 8.76 6.75 11.67
C ASP A 88 8.52 7.60 10.40
N ASN A 89 7.79 7.07 9.40
CA ASN A 89 7.46 7.78 8.17
C ASN A 89 5.96 7.92 7.93
N ARG A 90 5.58 9.00 7.22
CA ARG A 90 4.28 9.13 6.57
C ARG A 90 4.39 8.74 5.11
N VAL A 91 3.79 7.63 4.73
CA VAL A 91 3.84 7.10 3.37
C VAL A 91 2.79 7.81 2.51
N ARG A 92 3.22 8.34 1.36
CA ARG A 92 2.35 9.03 0.40
C ARG A 92 2.63 8.59 -1.02
N ILE A 93 1.57 8.41 -1.81
CA ILE A 93 1.69 8.11 -3.24
C ILE A 93 1.12 9.26 -4.07
N HIS A 94 1.75 9.49 -5.21
CA HIS A 94 1.31 10.49 -6.18
C HIS A 94 0.90 9.76 -7.45
N LEU A 95 -0.39 9.78 -7.76
CA LEU A 95 -0.87 9.28 -9.04
C LEU A 95 -1.06 10.47 -9.99
N GLN A 96 -0.65 10.28 -11.24
CA GLN A 96 -0.87 11.21 -12.33
C GLN A 96 -1.93 10.61 -13.25
N THR A 97 -2.94 11.40 -13.59
CA THR A 97 -3.83 11.07 -14.71
C THR A 97 -2.97 11.05 -15.97
N LYS A 98 -2.78 9.87 -16.57
CA LYS A 98 -2.32 9.80 -17.95
C LYS A 98 -3.51 10.27 -18.80
N GLY A 99 -3.40 11.52 -19.27
CA GLY A 99 -4.36 12.13 -20.18
C GLY A 99 -4.44 11.41 -21.52
#